data_AF-A0ABD5SZC0-F1
#
_entry.id   AF-A0ABD5SZC0-F1
#
_cell.length_a   1.000
_cell.length_b   1.000
_cell.length_c   1.000
_cell.angle_alpha   90.00
_cell.angle_beta   90.00
_cell.angle_gamma   90.00
#
_symmetry.space_group_name_H-M   'P 1'
#
loop_
_entity.id
_entity.type
_entity.pdbx_description
1 polymer ?
#
loop_
_entity_poly.entity_id
_entity_poly.type
_entity_poly.pdbx_seq_one_letter_code
_entity_poly.pdbx_strand_id
1 'polypeptide(L)'
;MFRRGAIGYGVEVYGGTHEQRRAVFEIQFGDPTVYVDARECSDSTSLFRTALLSIADDAERIEQLPSYSGHYLRQELERAGSNFVIEEFDSLPSDARTSVARSMKAIAEGLGSDEVKLGFTTEEGGSVVHAEPDLRMRVRSWEVDPEALRRGPHAPEADKEDSAEDEASGGAHVGPIVFSDPDARRRLQQNGEVVTFRTSERTTGETWWRQTRTGEKMGNCRVEQIGPIDPANRSALREHYRDAGFESAREWENAIKELNGELVEGHLYRVTSDERWAECESCHEYSSDVGAVGRGPDFTYLCPDCRGPPGGDTPAPTDNEAGGNHAE
;
A
#
# COMPACT_ATOMS: atom_id res chain seq x y z
N MET A 1 -7.43 11.02 4.14
CA MET A 1 -6.51 11.64 5.10
C MET A 1 -5.76 10.49 5.75
N PHE A 2 -4.47 10.30 5.47
CA PHE A 2 -3.76 9.06 5.85
C PHE A 2 -2.91 9.33 7.09
N ARG A 3 -3.18 8.62 8.20
CA ARG A 3 -2.63 8.94 9.53
C ARG A 3 -1.41 8.14 10.00
N ARG A 4 -0.83 7.26 9.19
CA ARG A 4 0.40 6.56 9.56
C ARG A 4 1.32 6.37 8.36
N GLY A 5 2.57 6.81 8.52
CA GLY A 5 3.67 6.26 7.72
C GLY A 5 3.72 4.75 7.94
N ALA A 6 4.08 4.01 6.91
CA ALA A 6 4.01 2.56 6.94
C ALA A 6 4.84 2.02 8.11
N ILE A 7 4.21 1.17 8.93
CA ILE A 7 4.94 0.10 9.61
C ILE A 7 5.52 -0.76 8.47
N GLY A 8 6.75 -0.38 8.13
CA GLY A 8 7.68 -1.08 7.28
C GLY A 8 7.90 -0.49 5.90
N TYR A 9 8.85 0.47 5.80
CA TYR A 9 9.93 0.67 4.79
C TYR A 9 9.84 1.74 3.68
N GLY A 10 8.77 2.52 3.63
CA GLY A 10 8.73 3.77 2.87
C GLY A 10 7.70 3.82 1.77
N VAL A 11 7.59 4.97 1.13
CA VAL A 11 6.59 5.24 0.09
C VAL A 11 7.32 5.61 -1.20
N GLU A 12 6.99 4.94 -2.30
CA GLU A 12 7.43 5.33 -3.63
C GLU A 12 6.27 6.05 -4.33
N VAL A 13 6.53 7.22 -4.91
CA VAL A 13 5.56 7.95 -5.72
C VAL A 13 6.11 8.05 -7.14
N TYR A 14 5.31 7.69 -8.13
CA TYR A 14 5.73 7.65 -9.53
C TYR A 14 4.68 8.24 -10.48
N GLY A 15 5.06 8.46 -11.74
CA GLY A 15 4.22 9.17 -12.72
C GLY A 15 4.10 10.67 -12.44
N GLY A 16 3.36 11.39 -13.28
CA GLY A 16 3.20 12.85 -13.17
C GLY A 16 4.49 13.65 -13.36
N THR A 17 4.46 14.94 -12.99
CA THR A 17 5.67 15.79 -12.95
C THR A 17 6.37 15.68 -11.59
N HIS A 18 7.64 16.09 -11.53
CA HIS A 18 8.42 16.15 -10.28
C HIS A 18 7.67 16.93 -9.18
N GLU A 19 7.10 18.10 -9.52
CA GLU A 19 6.35 18.92 -8.57
C GLU A 19 5.08 18.23 -8.07
N GLN A 20 4.41 17.45 -8.93
CA GLN A 20 3.22 16.69 -8.54
C GLN A 20 3.58 15.58 -7.55
N ARG A 21 4.65 14.83 -7.81
CA ARG A 21 5.12 13.79 -6.88
C ARG A 21 5.55 14.37 -5.53
N ARG A 22 6.24 15.52 -5.54
CA ARG A 22 6.60 16.26 -4.32
C ARG A 22 5.36 16.69 -3.53
N ALA A 23 4.36 17.25 -4.20
CA ALA A 23 3.12 17.68 -3.56
C ALA A 23 2.39 16.53 -2.84
N VAL A 24 2.48 15.30 -3.36
CA VAL A 24 1.96 14.10 -2.66
C VAL A 24 2.67 13.93 -1.32
N PHE A 25 3.99 14.02 -1.26
CA PHE A 25 4.72 13.91 0.00
C PHE A 25 4.42 15.05 0.97
N GLU A 26 4.29 16.29 0.50
CA GLU A 26 3.94 17.44 1.37
C GLU A 26 2.58 17.23 2.06
N ILE A 27 1.60 16.70 1.33
CA ILE A 27 0.28 16.37 1.88
C ILE A 27 0.33 15.21 2.89
N GLN A 28 1.18 14.21 2.63
CA GLN A 28 1.15 12.93 3.32
C GLN A 28 2.11 12.85 4.51
N PHE A 29 3.28 13.46 4.38
CA PHE A 29 4.35 13.38 5.36
C PHE A 29 4.22 14.50 6.39
N GLY A 30 3.78 15.69 5.97
CA GLY A 30 3.71 16.88 6.82
C GLY A 30 5.10 17.46 7.11
N ASP A 31 5.17 18.50 7.93
CA ASP A 31 6.44 19.10 8.35
C ASP A 31 6.91 18.57 9.72
N PRO A 32 8.23 18.44 9.96
CA PRO A 32 9.31 18.75 9.02
C PRO A 32 9.63 17.59 8.06
N THR A 33 9.85 17.88 6.78
CA THR A 33 10.32 16.90 5.78
C THR A 33 11.55 17.44 5.05
N VAL A 34 12.59 16.61 4.96
CA VAL A 34 13.80 16.91 4.19
C VAL A 34 13.72 16.23 2.83
N TYR A 35 13.83 17.05 1.79
CA TYR A 35 13.84 16.64 0.39
C TYR A 35 15.26 16.75 -0.16
N VAL A 36 15.73 15.69 -0.83
CA VAL A 36 17.01 15.70 -1.54
C VAL A 36 16.78 15.28 -2.99
N ASP A 37 17.16 16.15 -3.91
CA ASP A 37 17.10 15.88 -5.35
C ASP A 37 18.28 15.02 -5.78
N ALA A 38 17.98 13.78 -6.16
CA ALA A 38 18.97 12.82 -6.58
C ALA A 38 19.66 13.20 -7.90
N ARG A 39 19.09 14.10 -8.72
CA ARG A 39 19.71 14.60 -9.95
C ARG A 39 20.94 15.46 -9.67
N GLU A 40 21.02 16.02 -8.47
CA GLU A 40 22.15 16.82 -7.99
C GLU A 40 23.24 15.98 -7.34
N CYS A 41 23.06 14.66 -7.28
CA CYS A 41 23.94 13.73 -6.59
C CYS A 41 24.68 12.81 -7.58
N SER A 42 25.99 12.67 -7.42
CA SER A 42 26.82 11.77 -8.24
C SER A 42 26.84 10.33 -7.73
N ASP A 43 26.63 10.13 -6.43
CA ASP A 43 26.70 8.83 -5.77
C ASP A 43 25.90 8.83 -4.44
N SER A 44 25.91 7.69 -3.73
CA SER A 44 25.22 7.57 -2.45
C SER A 44 25.81 8.46 -1.36
N THR A 45 27.12 8.71 -1.39
CA THR A 45 27.82 9.53 -0.39
C THR A 45 27.43 11.00 -0.54
N SER A 46 27.38 11.52 -1.77
CA SER A 46 26.92 12.88 -2.03
C SER A 46 25.47 13.06 -1.58
N LEU A 47 24.60 12.08 -1.84
CA LEU A 47 23.20 12.11 -1.41
C LEU A 47 23.06 12.18 0.11
N PHE A 48 23.73 11.30 0.84
CA PHE A 48 23.65 11.30 2.32
C PHE A 48 24.29 12.56 2.93
N ARG A 49 25.35 13.09 2.33
CA ARG A 49 25.93 14.37 2.74
C ARG A 49 24.93 15.51 2.59
N THR A 50 24.28 15.63 1.42
CA THR A 50 23.25 16.65 1.17
C THR A 50 22.11 16.53 2.19
N ALA A 51 21.60 15.32 2.42
CA ALA A 51 20.55 15.07 3.41
C ALA A 51 20.95 15.53 4.82
N LEU A 52 22.16 15.15 5.27
CA LEU A 52 22.67 15.51 6.59
C LEU A 52 22.84 17.03 6.76
N LEU A 53 23.37 17.71 5.74
CA LEU A 53 23.51 19.17 5.75
C LEU A 53 22.17 19.90 5.77
N SER A 54 21.11 19.31 5.21
CA SER A 54 19.76 19.87 5.24
C SER A 54 19.03 19.69 6.59
N ILE A 55 19.42 18.69 7.39
CA ILE A 55 18.77 18.39 8.68
C ILE A 55 19.55 18.99 9.86
N ALA A 56 20.88 18.99 9.79
CA ALA A 56 21.71 19.36 10.93
C ALA A 56 21.86 20.88 11.08
N ASP A 57 21.77 21.36 12.32
CA ASP A 57 22.01 22.76 12.67
C ASP A 57 23.50 23.17 12.58
N ASP A 58 24.40 22.18 12.52
CA ASP A 58 25.86 22.37 12.56
C ASP A 58 26.50 21.72 11.33
N ALA A 59 26.59 22.50 10.25
CA ALA A 59 27.20 22.08 9.00
C ALA A 59 28.70 21.75 9.16
N GLU A 60 29.42 22.48 10.03
CA GLU A 60 30.86 22.25 10.24
C GLU A 60 31.11 20.86 10.85
N ARG A 61 30.28 20.45 11.81
CA ARG A 61 30.31 19.08 12.35
C ARG A 61 30.03 18.02 11.28
N ILE A 62 29.04 18.25 10.42
CA ILE A 62 28.70 17.31 9.34
C ILE A 62 29.86 17.14 8.36
N GLU A 63 30.52 18.24 7.98
CA GLU A 63 31.68 18.21 7.07
C GLU A 63 32.89 17.46 7.65
N GLN A 64 32.98 17.34 8.97
CA GLN A 64 34.06 16.61 9.66
C GLN A 64 33.75 15.12 9.86
N LEU A 65 32.59 14.62 9.41
CA LEU A 65 32.25 13.21 9.56
C LEU A 65 33.22 12.32 8.74
N PRO A 66 33.66 11.19 9.31
CA PRO A 66 34.57 10.27 8.60
C PRO A 66 33.89 9.56 7.42
N SER A 67 32.55 9.51 7.43
CA SER A 67 31.74 8.95 6.34
C SER A 67 30.30 9.47 6.42
N TYR A 68 29.66 9.62 5.26
CA TYR A 68 28.24 9.93 5.15
C TYR A 68 27.47 8.64 4.92
N SER A 69 26.94 8.06 6.00
CA SER A 69 26.21 6.78 5.97
C SER A 69 24.80 6.94 6.51
N GLY A 70 23.93 5.98 6.17
CA GLY A 70 22.57 5.93 6.70
C GLY A 70 22.50 5.93 8.22
N HIS A 71 23.53 5.43 8.92
CA HIS A 71 23.57 5.43 10.38
C HIS A 71 23.53 6.84 10.98
N TYR A 72 24.32 7.78 10.43
CA TYR A 72 24.31 9.17 10.88
C TYR A 72 23.02 9.87 10.49
N LEU A 73 22.53 9.64 9.27
CA LEU A 73 21.27 10.23 8.80
C LEU A 73 20.11 9.83 9.71
N ARG A 74 20.02 8.55 10.09
CA ARG A 74 19.00 8.06 11.04
C ARG A 74 19.01 8.85 12.34
N GLN A 75 20.17 9.02 12.97
CA GLN A 75 20.28 9.74 14.24
C GLN A 75 19.79 11.19 14.11
N GLU A 76 20.12 11.86 13.01
CA GLU A 76 19.67 13.24 12.78
C GLU A 76 18.16 13.31 12.47
N LEU A 77 17.61 12.36 11.72
CA LEU A 77 16.17 12.28 11.47
C LEU A 77 15.37 12.08 12.77
N GLU A 78 15.83 11.17 13.64
CA GLU A 78 15.20 10.95 14.96
C GLU A 78 15.33 12.18 15.86
N ARG A 79 16.52 12.80 15.88
CA ARG A 79 16.78 13.99 16.69
C ARG A 79 15.90 15.17 16.26
N ALA A 80 15.71 15.35 14.96
CA ALA A 80 14.91 16.43 14.39
C ALA A 80 13.40 16.10 14.33
N GLY A 81 13.03 14.82 14.43
CA GLY A 81 11.66 14.37 14.15
C GLY A 81 11.25 14.61 12.69
N SER A 82 12.21 14.58 11.78
CA SER A 82 12.02 14.92 10.36
C SER A 82 11.77 13.68 9.52
N ASN A 83 10.85 13.79 8.55
CA ASN A 83 10.74 12.82 7.48
C ASN A 83 11.85 13.01 6.44
N PHE A 84 12.08 12.01 5.61
CA PHE A 84 13.09 12.05 4.56
C PHE A 84 12.55 11.57 3.22
N VAL A 85 12.73 12.36 2.17
CA VAL A 85 12.29 12.04 0.81
C VAL A 85 13.45 12.22 -0.15
N ILE A 86 13.69 11.21 -0.98
CA ILE A 86 14.62 11.27 -2.11
C ILE A 86 13.82 11.54 -3.38
N GLU A 87 14.04 12.68 -4.01
CA GLU A 87 13.40 13.04 -5.26
C GLU A 87 14.21 12.49 -6.44
N GLU A 88 13.53 11.98 -7.47
CA GLU A 88 14.09 11.47 -8.74
C GLU A 88 15.11 10.35 -8.51
N PHE A 89 14.80 9.41 -7.62
CA PHE A 89 15.71 8.35 -7.18
C PHE A 89 16.31 7.52 -8.34
N ASP A 90 15.58 7.37 -9.44
CA ASP A 90 16.00 6.71 -10.66
C ASP A 90 17.08 7.45 -11.46
N SER A 91 17.33 8.73 -11.17
CA SER A 91 18.44 9.49 -11.77
C SER A 91 19.82 9.10 -11.23
N LEU A 92 19.90 8.39 -10.10
CA LEU A 92 21.16 7.91 -9.54
C LEU A 92 21.76 6.79 -10.40
N PRO A 93 23.10 6.69 -10.46
CA PRO A 93 23.77 5.48 -10.96
C PRO A 93 23.26 4.20 -10.29
N SER A 94 23.23 3.09 -11.02
CA SER A 94 22.62 1.83 -10.53
C SER A 94 23.24 1.29 -9.24
N ASP A 95 24.56 1.42 -9.10
CA ASP A 95 25.31 1.06 -7.90
C ASP A 95 24.97 1.99 -6.72
N ALA A 96 24.85 3.30 -6.99
CA ALA A 96 24.38 4.27 -6.01
C ALA A 96 22.94 3.98 -5.55
N ARG A 97 22.01 3.66 -6.46
CA ARG A 97 20.63 3.25 -6.11
C ARG A 97 20.63 2.05 -5.17
N THR A 98 21.41 1.03 -5.49
CA THR A 98 21.53 -0.18 -4.64
C THR A 98 22.06 0.18 -3.25
N SER A 99 23.13 0.99 -3.17
CA SER A 99 23.73 1.45 -1.93
C SER A 99 22.76 2.27 -1.06
N VAL A 100 22.03 3.21 -1.69
CA VAL A 100 21.03 4.03 -1.02
C VAL A 100 19.85 3.18 -0.53
N ALA A 101 19.31 2.30 -1.38
CA ALA A 101 18.20 1.42 -1.00
C ALA A 101 18.55 0.55 0.23
N ARG A 102 19.74 -0.05 0.26
CA ARG A 102 20.24 -0.80 1.42
C ARG A 102 20.38 0.06 2.67
N SER A 103 20.91 1.27 2.51
CA SER A 103 21.06 2.20 3.63
C SER A 103 19.69 2.64 4.16
N MET A 104 18.73 2.93 3.28
CA MET A 104 17.35 3.29 3.64
C MET A 104 16.65 2.14 4.38
N LYS A 105 16.86 0.89 3.95
CA LYS A 105 16.41 -0.30 4.69
C LYS A 105 16.96 -0.31 6.12
N ALA A 106 18.26 -0.12 6.29
CA ALA A 106 18.92 -0.10 7.59
C ALA A 106 18.48 1.09 8.47
N ILE A 107 18.20 2.25 7.87
CA ILE A 107 17.61 3.41 8.55
C ILE A 107 16.24 3.02 9.08
N ALA A 108 15.35 2.53 8.21
CA ALA A 108 13.98 2.14 8.56
C ALA A 108 13.95 1.09 9.69
N GLU A 109 14.80 0.06 9.64
CA GLU A 109 14.95 -0.95 10.68
C GLU A 109 15.45 -0.41 12.01
N GLY A 110 16.21 0.69 11.92
CA GLY A 110 16.87 1.28 13.06
C GLY A 110 16.08 2.40 13.74
N LEU A 111 15.02 2.93 13.12
CA LEU A 111 14.24 4.04 13.67
C LEU A 111 13.46 3.57 14.90
N GLY A 112 13.60 4.30 16.01
CA GLY A 112 12.85 4.08 17.24
C GLY A 112 11.47 4.78 17.27
N SER A 113 11.14 5.55 16.23
CA SER A 113 9.89 6.29 16.11
C SER A 113 9.16 5.92 14.83
N ASP A 114 7.89 5.53 14.96
CA ASP A 114 6.98 5.29 13.83
C ASP A 114 6.50 6.60 13.17
N GLU A 115 6.85 7.77 13.74
CA GLU A 115 6.47 9.07 13.20
C GLU A 115 7.35 9.51 12.03
N VAL A 116 8.59 9.03 11.95
CA VAL A 116 9.53 9.36 10.87
C VAL A 116 9.22 8.54 9.62
N LYS A 117 8.90 9.22 8.53
CA LYS A 117 8.54 8.61 7.25
C LYS A 117 9.67 8.72 6.24
N LEU A 118 9.79 7.71 5.38
CA LEU A 118 10.79 7.64 4.31
C LEU A 118 10.09 7.56 2.94
N GLY A 119 10.56 8.34 1.96
CA GLY A 119 9.94 8.47 0.65
C GLY A 119 10.92 8.47 -0.51
N PHE A 120 10.43 8.07 -1.68
CA PHE A 120 11.14 8.09 -2.96
C PHE A 120 10.20 8.64 -4.04
N THR A 121 10.67 9.55 -4.90
CA THR A 121 10.00 9.83 -6.18
C THR A 121 10.78 9.18 -7.32
N THR A 122 10.07 8.66 -8.32
CA THR A 122 10.65 8.05 -9.52
C THR A 122 9.79 8.42 -10.72
N GLU A 123 10.34 8.32 -11.94
CA GLU A 123 9.55 8.55 -13.15
C GLU A 123 8.65 7.34 -13.45
N GLU A 124 9.22 6.14 -13.50
CA GLU A 124 8.56 4.92 -14.00
C GLU A 124 8.02 3.98 -12.91
N GLY A 125 8.27 4.25 -11.63
CA GLY A 125 7.93 3.35 -10.53
C GLY A 125 8.83 2.12 -10.45
N GLY A 126 8.80 1.41 -9.32
CA GLY A 126 9.54 0.15 -9.12
C GLY A 126 11.07 0.30 -9.03
N SER A 127 11.62 1.51 -9.11
CA SER A 127 13.08 1.71 -9.14
C SER A 127 13.74 1.35 -7.81
N VAL A 128 13.04 1.57 -6.69
CA VAL A 128 13.50 1.16 -5.36
C VAL A 128 13.52 -0.36 -5.23
N VAL A 129 12.47 -1.00 -5.76
CA VAL A 129 12.23 -2.44 -5.77
C VAL A 129 13.24 -3.19 -6.65
N HIS A 130 13.69 -2.58 -7.75
CA HIS A 130 14.74 -3.12 -8.60
C HIS A 130 16.13 -2.96 -7.98
N ALA A 131 16.36 -1.88 -7.23
CA ALA A 131 17.64 -1.59 -6.59
C ALA A 131 17.93 -2.51 -5.39
N GLU A 132 16.93 -2.84 -4.58
CA GLU A 132 17.07 -3.79 -3.47
C GLU A 132 15.82 -4.69 -3.41
N PRO A 133 15.89 -5.93 -3.94
CA PRO A 133 14.74 -6.82 -4.03
C PRO A 133 14.06 -7.10 -2.69
N ASP A 134 14.80 -7.07 -1.58
CA ASP A 134 14.25 -7.25 -0.24
C ASP A 134 13.27 -6.13 0.18
N LEU A 135 13.29 -4.97 -0.49
CA LEU A 135 12.35 -3.87 -0.25
C LEU A 135 10.99 -4.10 -0.91
N ARG A 136 10.85 -5.11 -1.79
CA ARG A 136 9.63 -5.44 -2.54
C ARG A 136 8.39 -5.64 -1.69
N MET A 137 8.55 -6.21 -0.50
CA MET A 137 7.40 -6.51 0.37
C MET A 137 7.01 -5.34 1.29
N ARG A 138 7.75 -4.22 1.21
CA ARG A 138 7.76 -3.21 2.26
C ARG A 138 7.84 -1.76 1.73
N VAL A 139 7.84 -1.53 0.43
CA VAL A 139 7.63 -0.18 -0.11
C VAL A 139 6.22 -0.10 -0.66
N ARG A 140 5.44 0.91 -0.24
CA ARG A 140 4.12 1.17 -0.83
C ARG A 140 4.30 2.11 -2.00
N SER A 141 3.96 1.68 -3.22
CA SER A 141 4.07 2.51 -4.42
C SER A 141 2.73 3.17 -4.77
N TRP A 142 2.77 4.45 -5.16
CA TRP A 142 1.62 5.25 -5.56
C TRP A 142 1.86 5.92 -6.92
N GLU A 143 0.92 5.73 -7.83
CA GLU A 143 0.92 6.40 -9.12
C GLU A 143 0.20 7.75 -9.02
N VAL A 144 0.84 8.79 -9.56
CA VAL A 144 0.21 10.09 -9.77
C VAL A 144 -0.44 10.08 -11.15
N ASP A 145 -1.77 10.03 -11.17
CA ASP A 145 -2.52 10.32 -12.39
C ASP A 145 -2.38 11.82 -12.73
N PRO A 146 -1.69 12.18 -13.82
CA PRO A 146 -1.47 13.57 -14.19
C PRO A 146 -2.77 14.31 -14.53
N GLU A 147 -3.87 13.61 -14.87
CA GLU A 147 -5.17 14.22 -15.11
C GLU A 147 -5.93 14.51 -13.81
N ALA A 148 -5.83 13.64 -12.81
CA ALA A 148 -6.53 13.79 -11.53
C ALA A 148 -6.15 15.09 -10.80
N LEU A 149 -4.89 15.51 -10.89
CA LEU A 149 -4.41 16.77 -10.28
C LEU A 149 -4.85 18.03 -11.05
N ARG A 150 -5.04 17.94 -12.37
CA ARG A 150 -5.54 19.06 -13.19
C ARG A 150 -7.02 19.36 -12.94
N ARG A 151 -7.78 18.34 -12.53
CA ARG A 151 -9.20 18.45 -12.20
C ARG A 151 -9.46 19.21 -10.89
N GLY A 152 -8.43 19.49 -10.09
CA GLY A 152 -8.58 20.04 -8.74
C GLY A 152 -9.36 19.09 -7.83
N PRO A 153 -9.55 19.41 -6.53
CA PRO A 153 -10.48 18.67 -5.68
C PRO A 153 -11.91 18.91 -6.20
N HIS A 154 -12.35 18.08 -7.15
CA HIS A 154 -13.61 18.33 -7.84
C HIS A 154 -14.79 18.21 -6.87
N ALA A 155 -15.57 19.29 -6.88
CA ALA A 155 -16.96 19.37 -6.49
C ALA A 155 -17.77 18.17 -7.04
N PRO A 156 -18.81 17.71 -6.32
CA PRO A 156 -19.55 16.49 -6.65
C PRO A 156 -20.10 16.57 -8.08
N GLU A 157 -19.72 15.60 -8.91
CA GLU A 157 -20.34 15.41 -10.22
C GLU A 157 -21.81 15.04 -10.03
N ALA A 158 -22.68 15.82 -10.68
CA ALA A 158 -24.11 15.59 -10.70
C ALA A 158 -24.43 14.21 -11.25
N ASP A 159 -25.31 13.52 -10.51
CA ASP A 159 -25.82 12.18 -10.71
C ASP A 159 -26.03 11.78 -12.18
N LYS A 160 -25.36 10.70 -12.60
CA LYS A 160 -25.85 9.86 -13.69
C LYS A 160 -26.91 8.93 -13.11
N GLU A 161 -28.14 9.12 -13.56
CA GLU A 161 -29.28 8.25 -13.33
C GLU A 161 -28.94 6.83 -13.84
N ASP A 162 -28.73 5.90 -12.91
CA ASP A 162 -28.62 4.48 -13.21
C ASP A 162 -30.01 3.91 -13.47
N SER A 163 -30.10 3.25 -14.61
CA SER A 163 -31.23 2.50 -15.14
C SER A 163 -31.69 1.43 -14.16
N ALA A 164 -32.90 1.62 -13.61
CA ALA A 164 -33.60 0.64 -12.80
C ALA A 164 -34.34 -0.35 -13.71
N GLU A 165 -33.73 -1.51 -13.95
CA GLU A 165 -34.45 -2.71 -14.37
C GLU A 165 -34.06 -3.85 -13.44
N ASP A 166 -34.84 -4.04 -12.36
CA ASP A 166 -35.09 -5.35 -11.75
C ASP A 166 -36.26 -5.24 -10.76
N GLU A 167 -37.45 -5.63 -11.23
CA GLU A 167 -38.69 -5.72 -10.47
C GLU A 167 -38.86 -7.07 -9.74
N ALA A 168 -39.48 -6.97 -8.57
CA ALA A 168 -40.50 -7.89 -8.04
C ALA A 168 -40.08 -9.30 -7.55
N SER A 169 -39.30 -9.31 -6.46
CA SER A 169 -39.51 -10.28 -5.37
C SER A 169 -39.45 -9.52 -4.05
N GLY A 170 -40.53 -9.52 -3.28
CA GLY A 170 -40.69 -8.76 -2.02
C GLY A 170 -39.82 -9.24 -0.84
N GLY A 171 -38.60 -9.72 -1.11
CA GLY A 171 -37.57 -9.88 -0.10
C GLY A 171 -36.92 -8.52 0.18
N ALA A 172 -36.64 -8.21 1.45
CA ALA A 172 -35.91 -7.00 1.81
C ALA A 172 -34.57 -6.99 1.06
N HIS A 173 -34.44 -6.12 0.05
CA HIS A 173 -33.24 -6.04 -0.76
C HIS A 173 -32.07 -5.59 0.11
N VAL A 174 -31.02 -6.40 0.16
CA VAL A 174 -29.77 -6.07 0.86
C VAL A 174 -28.86 -5.39 -0.15
N GLY A 175 -28.75 -4.07 -0.06
CA GLY A 175 -27.88 -3.30 -0.95
C GLY A 175 -26.40 -3.72 -0.82
N PRO A 176 -25.52 -3.28 -1.73
CA PRO A 176 -24.11 -3.68 -1.74
C PRO A 176 -23.30 -3.09 -0.58
N ILE A 177 -22.25 -3.79 -0.15
CA ILE A 177 -21.26 -3.25 0.78
C ILE A 177 -20.15 -2.54 0.00
N VAL A 178 -19.78 -1.34 0.46
CA VAL A 178 -18.61 -0.61 -0.04
C VAL A 178 -17.51 -0.74 1.00
N PHE A 179 -16.39 -1.36 0.62
CA PHE A 179 -15.18 -1.40 1.41
C PHE A 179 -14.18 -0.39 0.85
N SER A 180 -14.30 0.88 1.24
CA SER A 180 -13.36 1.93 0.85
C SER A 180 -11.97 1.72 1.47
N ASP A 181 -11.94 1.11 2.66
CA ASP A 181 -10.70 0.80 3.38
C ASP A 181 -9.98 -0.42 2.77
N PRO A 182 -8.70 -0.28 2.34
CA PRO A 182 -7.94 -1.36 1.73
C PRO A 182 -7.62 -2.52 2.67
N ASP A 183 -7.46 -2.26 3.97
CA ASP A 183 -7.11 -3.29 4.95
C ASP A 183 -8.34 -4.15 5.26
N ALA A 184 -9.53 -3.55 5.35
CA ALA A 184 -10.79 -4.28 5.46
C ALA A 184 -11.04 -5.17 4.22
N ARG A 185 -10.75 -4.68 3.01
CA ARG A 185 -10.84 -5.49 1.77
C ARG A 185 -9.89 -6.68 1.82
N ARG A 186 -8.61 -6.42 2.09
CA ARG A 186 -7.57 -7.45 2.17
C ARG A 186 -7.94 -8.52 3.18
N ARG A 187 -8.50 -8.13 4.33
CA ARG A 187 -8.97 -9.06 5.37
C ARG A 187 -10.09 -9.97 4.88
N LEU A 188 -11.13 -9.40 4.26
CA LEU A 188 -12.23 -10.17 3.68
C LEU A 188 -11.71 -11.15 2.61
N GLN A 189 -10.80 -10.69 1.75
CA GLN A 189 -10.21 -11.51 0.69
C GLN A 189 -9.35 -12.65 1.24
N GLN A 190 -8.50 -12.40 2.24
CA GLN A 190 -7.57 -13.40 2.79
C GLN A 190 -8.25 -14.40 3.72
N ASN A 191 -9.19 -13.95 4.55
CA ASN A 191 -9.77 -14.77 5.62
C ASN A 191 -11.19 -15.25 5.31
N GLY A 192 -11.83 -14.70 4.27
CA GLY A 192 -13.25 -14.92 4.01
C GLY A 192 -14.17 -14.21 5.00
N GLU A 193 -13.64 -13.40 5.94
CA GLU A 193 -14.45 -12.63 6.88
C GLU A 193 -13.81 -11.30 7.29
N VAL A 194 -14.65 -10.32 7.60
CA VAL A 194 -14.25 -9.05 8.21
C VAL A 194 -15.39 -8.47 9.07
N VAL A 195 -15.05 -7.82 10.18
CA VAL A 195 -16.02 -7.08 11.00
C VAL A 195 -15.95 -5.58 10.70
N THR A 196 -17.11 -4.95 10.50
CA THR A 196 -17.24 -3.52 10.18
C THR A 196 -18.10 -2.79 11.18
N PHE A 197 -17.84 -1.49 11.37
CA PHE A 197 -18.63 -0.60 12.20
C PHE A 197 -19.44 0.37 11.33
N ARG A 198 -20.71 0.62 11.68
CA ARG A 198 -21.53 1.69 11.10
C ARG A 198 -22.31 2.44 12.15
N THR A 199 -22.46 3.74 11.94
CA THR A 199 -23.27 4.63 12.80
C THR A 199 -24.77 4.45 12.63
N SER A 200 -25.22 3.79 11.56
CA SER A 200 -26.64 3.53 11.28
C SER A 200 -26.90 2.06 11.03
N GLU A 201 -28.12 1.63 11.33
CA GLU A 201 -28.60 0.29 10.99
C GLU A 201 -28.53 0.03 9.49
N ARG A 202 -28.32 -1.23 9.13
CA ARG A 202 -28.24 -1.71 7.76
C ARG A 202 -29.05 -2.99 7.62
N THR A 203 -29.64 -3.20 6.44
CA THR A 203 -30.16 -4.50 6.05
C THR A 203 -29.06 -5.58 6.03
N THR A 204 -29.42 -6.77 6.49
CA THR A 204 -28.55 -7.95 6.62
C THR A 204 -29.05 -9.07 5.71
N GLY A 205 -28.16 -9.99 5.34
CA GLY A 205 -28.44 -11.08 4.40
C GLY A 205 -27.42 -11.17 3.27
N GLU A 206 -27.76 -11.95 2.24
CA GLU A 206 -26.93 -12.18 1.06
C GLU A 206 -26.87 -10.92 0.18
N THR A 207 -25.67 -10.55 -0.25
CA THR A 207 -25.41 -9.39 -1.09
C THR A 207 -24.07 -9.53 -1.82
N TRP A 208 -23.51 -8.42 -2.26
CA TRP A 208 -22.21 -8.33 -2.90
C TRP A 208 -21.44 -7.10 -2.41
N TRP A 209 -20.13 -7.09 -2.63
CA TRP A 209 -19.26 -6.00 -2.22
C TRP A 209 -18.50 -5.37 -3.37
N ARG A 210 -18.08 -4.12 -3.17
CA ARG A 210 -17.30 -3.32 -4.12
C ARG A 210 -16.33 -2.37 -3.42
N GLN A 211 -15.33 -1.88 -4.15
CA GLN A 211 -14.32 -0.97 -3.62
C GLN A 211 -14.83 0.47 -3.46
N THR A 212 -15.59 0.96 -4.43
CA THR A 212 -16.11 2.34 -4.45
C THR A 212 -17.64 2.34 -4.55
N ARG A 213 -18.29 3.49 -4.34
CA ARG A 213 -19.76 3.61 -4.41
C ARG A 213 -20.32 3.32 -5.81
N THR A 214 -19.55 3.52 -6.87
CA THR A 214 -19.96 3.30 -8.26
C THR A 214 -19.11 2.22 -8.94
N GLY A 215 -18.23 1.57 -8.19
CA GLY A 215 -17.35 0.53 -8.70
C GLY A 215 -18.10 -0.73 -9.05
N GLU A 216 -17.44 -1.57 -9.84
CA GLU A 216 -17.92 -2.87 -10.22
C GLU A 216 -18.08 -3.82 -9.03
N LYS A 217 -18.87 -4.87 -9.24
CA LYS A 217 -19.04 -5.94 -8.27
C LYS A 217 -17.74 -6.72 -8.17
N MET A 218 -17.16 -6.77 -6.97
CA MET A 218 -15.93 -7.51 -6.72
C MET A 218 -16.24 -8.96 -6.37
N GLY A 219 -17.20 -9.19 -5.46
CA GLY A 219 -17.53 -10.55 -5.02
C GLY A 219 -18.85 -10.63 -4.26
N ASN A 220 -19.36 -11.85 -4.09
CA ASN A 220 -20.54 -12.11 -3.26
C ASN A 220 -20.16 -12.16 -1.78
N CYS A 221 -21.06 -11.71 -0.91
CA CYS A 221 -20.87 -11.77 0.52
C CYS A 221 -22.19 -11.85 1.28
N ARG A 222 -22.11 -12.26 2.55
CA ARG A 222 -23.23 -12.30 3.49
C ARG A 222 -22.95 -11.37 4.66
N VAL A 223 -23.96 -10.59 5.02
CA VAL A 223 -23.87 -9.58 6.09
C VAL A 223 -24.72 -10.03 7.27
N GLU A 224 -24.12 -10.14 8.44
CA GLU A 224 -24.79 -10.49 9.69
C GLU A 224 -24.55 -9.41 10.74
N GLN A 225 -25.59 -8.97 11.43
CA GLN A 225 -25.44 -8.01 12.52
C GLN A 225 -24.94 -8.76 13.77
N ILE A 226 -23.84 -8.29 14.33
CA ILE A 226 -23.30 -8.80 15.60
C ILE A 226 -24.08 -8.18 16.76
N GLY A 227 -24.26 -6.85 16.73
CA GLY A 227 -24.99 -6.12 17.76
C GLY A 227 -24.69 -4.63 17.75
N PRO A 228 -25.44 -3.84 18.54
CA PRO A 228 -25.15 -2.43 18.74
C PRO A 228 -23.88 -2.21 19.57
N ILE A 229 -23.25 -1.06 19.40
CA ILE A 229 -22.10 -0.58 20.14
C ILE A 229 -22.52 0.63 20.97
N ASP A 230 -22.34 0.49 22.28
CA ASP A 230 -22.41 1.59 23.23
C ASP A 230 -20.99 2.17 23.43
N PRO A 231 -20.75 3.45 23.15
CA PRO A 231 -19.46 4.11 23.37
C PRO A 231 -18.94 4.01 24.82
N ALA A 232 -19.86 3.90 25.80
CA ALA A 232 -19.51 3.70 27.20
C ALA A 232 -19.03 2.26 27.47
N ASN A 233 -19.41 1.28 26.64
CA ASN A 233 -19.02 -0.11 26.77
C ASN A 233 -18.18 -0.61 25.59
N ARG A 234 -16.85 -0.52 25.74
CA ARG A 234 -15.88 -0.90 24.70
C ARG A 234 -15.59 -2.40 24.61
N SER A 235 -16.32 -3.27 25.31
CA SER A 235 -16.04 -4.71 25.32
C SER A 235 -16.16 -5.32 23.93
N ALA A 236 -17.19 -4.94 23.17
CA ALA A 236 -17.44 -5.47 21.84
C ALA A 236 -16.32 -5.10 20.84
N LEU A 237 -15.76 -3.88 20.93
CA LEU A 237 -14.59 -3.50 20.14
C LEU A 237 -13.35 -4.33 20.52
N ARG A 238 -13.19 -4.68 21.81
CA ARG A 238 -12.09 -5.55 22.26
C ARG A 238 -12.23 -7.00 21.81
N GLU A 239 -13.45 -7.47 21.57
CA GLU A 239 -13.69 -8.83 21.10
C GLU A 239 -13.38 -8.96 19.60
N HIS A 240 -13.72 -7.94 18.81
CA HIS A 240 -13.70 -8.04 17.34
C HIS A 240 -12.59 -7.25 16.62
N TYR A 241 -11.67 -6.58 17.34
CA TYR A 241 -10.65 -5.75 16.66
C TYR A 241 -9.77 -6.53 15.67
N ARG A 242 -9.48 -7.80 15.96
CA ARG A 242 -8.70 -8.67 15.06
C ARG A 242 -9.50 -9.04 13.82
N ASP A 243 -10.80 -9.22 13.95
CA ASP A 243 -11.70 -9.55 12.85
C ASP A 243 -11.94 -8.31 11.97
N ALA A 244 -11.84 -7.12 12.55
CA ALA A 244 -11.88 -5.84 11.83
C ALA A 244 -10.55 -5.45 11.16
N GLY A 245 -9.48 -6.22 11.37
CA GLY A 245 -8.17 -5.99 10.74
C GLY A 245 -7.24 -5.04 11.51
N PHE A 246 -7.52 -4.75 12.78
CA PHE A 246 -6.69 -3.86 13.60
C PHE A 246 -5.77 -4.67 14.53
N GLU A 247 -4.65 -4.07 14.95
CA GLU A 247 -3.70 -4.68 15.90
C GLU A 247 -4.20 -4.57 17.35
N SER A 248 -5.05 -3.59 17.64
CA SER A 248 -5.64 -3.42 18.95
C SER A 248 -7.03 -2.77 18.90
N ALA A 249 -7.83 -3.00 19.95
CA ALA A 249 -9.13 -2.35 20.11
C ALA A 249 -9.03 -0.81 20.17
N ARG A 250 -7.92 -0.29 20.72
CA ARG A 250 -7.66 1.15 20.80
C ARG A 250 -7.43 1.74 19.41
N GLU A 251 -6.72 1.02 18.55
CA GLU A 251 -6.49 1.42 17.18
C GLU A 251 -7.80 1.46 16.38
N TRP A 252 -8.62 0.41 16.51
CA TRP A 252 -9.93 0.38 15.87
C TRP A 252 -10.85 1.52 16.36
N GLU A 253 -10.88 1.77 17.67
CA GLU A 253 -11.59 2.90 18.25
C GLU A 253 -11.11 4.24 17.67
N ASN A 254 -9.79 4.43 17.52
CA ASN A 254 -9.24 5.64 16.94
C ASN A 254 -9.63 5.81 15.46
N ALA A 255 -9.69 4.72 14.69
CA ALA A 255 -10.15 4.76 13.30
C ALA A 255 -11.64 5.16 13.21
N ILE A 256 -12.48 4.63 14.11
CA ILE A 256 -13.89 5.03 14.20
C ILE A 256 -14.01 6.52 14.53
N LYS A 257 -13.23 7.02 15.50
CA LYS A 257 -13.22 8.44 15.88
C LYS A 257 -12.71 9.33 14.76
N GLU A 258 -11.69 8.90 14.03
CA GLU A 258 -11.16 9.66 12.91
C GLU A 258 -12.21 9.84 11.82
N LEU A 259 -12.97 8.79 11.51
CA LEU A 259 -14.01 8.84 10.48
C LEU A 259 -15.23 9.64 10.92
N ASN A 260 -15.63 9.55 12.19
CA ASN A 260 -16.88 10.12 12.69
C ASN A 260 -16.71 11.38 13.57
N GLY A 261 -15.47 11.82 13.81
CA GLY A 261 -15.11 12.88 14.76
C GLY A 261 -15.00 12.40 16.21
N GLU A 262 -15.88 11.49 16.63
CA GLU A 262 -15.89 10.90 17.98
C GLU A 262 -16.36 9.44 17.97
N LEU A 263 -16.32 8.77 19.13
CA LEU A 263 -16.85 7.43 19.27
C LEU A 263 -18.33 7.54 19.57
N VAL A 264 -19.15 7.32 18.54
CA VAL A 264 -20.62 7.39 18.61
C VAL A 264 -21.25 6.01 18.73
N GLU A 265 -22.51 5.96 19.11
CA GLU A 265 -23.33 4.74 19.04
C GLU A 265 -23.34 4.22 17.60
N GLY A 266 -23.41 2.89 17.46
CA GLY A 266 -23.42 2.27 16.15
C GLY A 266 -23.68 0.78 16.22
N HIS A 267 -23.34 0.07 15.15
CA HIS A 267 -23.63 -1.35 14.97
C HIS A 267 -22.42 -2.03 14.36
N LEU A 268 -22.09 -3.22 14.88
CA LEU A 268 -21.11 -4.11 14.26
C LEU A 268 -21.79 -5.10 13.33
N TYR A 269 -21.17 -5.31 12.18
CA TYR A 269 -21.57 -6.30 11.19
C TYR A 269 -20.41 -7.21 10.87
N ARG A 270 -20.66 -8.51 10.87
CA ARG A 270 -19.79 -9.51 10.26
C ARG A 270 -20.13 -9.60 8.79
N VAL A 271 -19.12 -9.51 7.94
CA VAL A 271 -19.23 -9.75 6.50
C VAL A 271 -18.41 -10.98 6.18
N THR A 272 -19.04 -11.98 5.58
CA THR A 272 -18.38 -13.23 5.15
C THR A 272 -18.44 -13.34 3.64
N SER A 273 -17.41 -13.92 3.02
CA SER A 273 -17.37 -14.24 1.59
C SER A 273 -16.89 -15.67 1.42
N ASP A 274 -17.65 -16.46 0.65
CA ASP A 274 -17.28 -17.83 0.30
C ASP A 274 -16.28 -17.89 -0.86
N GLU A 275 -16.03 -16.75 -1.50
CA GLU A 275 -15.04 -16.65 -2.57
C GLU A 275 -13.64 -16.67 -1.97
N ARG A 276 -12.81 -17.60 -2.46
CA ARG A 276 -11.39 -17.60 -2.12
C ARG A 276 -10.67 -16.64 -3.03
N TRP A 277 -10.14 -15.59 -2.44
CA TRP A 277 -9.24 -14.69 -3.13
C TRP A 277 -7.81 -15.11 -2.82
N ALA A 278 -6.98 -15.15 -3.85
CA ALA A 278 -5.56 -15.37 -3.70
C ALA A 278 -4.80 -14.27 -4.43
N GLU A 279 -3.60 -13.99 -3.96
CA GLU A 279 -2.68 -13.09 -4.62
C GLU A 279 -2.02 -13.81 -5.80
N CYS A 280 -2.01 -13.18 -6.96
CA CYS A 280 -1.20 -13.66 -8.07
C CYS A 280 0.28 -13.48 -7.73
N GLU A 281 1.05 -14.56 -7.67
CA GLU A 281 2.50 -14.53 -7.39
C GLU A 281 3.31 -13.81 -8.48
N SER A 282 2.73 -13.56 -9.66
CA SER A 282 3.41 -12.85 -10.76
C SER A 282 3.10 -11.35 -10.80
N CYS A 283 1.83 -10.94 -10.68
CA CYS A 283 1.43 -9.53 -10.79
C CYS A 283 0.98 -8.91 -9.47
N HIS A 284 0.90 -9.70 -8.39
CA HIS A 284 0.44 -9.29 -7.06
C HIS A 284 -1.01 -8.79 -6.98
N GLU A 285 -1.80 -9.02 -8.03
CA GLU A 285 -3.22 -8.73 -8.02
C GLU A 285 -4.01 -9.80 -7.26
N TYR A 286 -4.90 -9.36 -6.37
CA TYR A 286 -5.85 -10.25 -5.71
C TYR A 286 -7.07 -10.45 -6.58
N SER A 287 -7.35 -11.69 -6.95
CA SER A 287 -8.56 -12.06 -7.68
C SER A 287 -9.10 -13.40 -7.18
N SER A 288 -10.42 -13.57 -7.25
CA SER A 288 -11.11 -14.84 -6.98
C SER A 288 -10.82 -15.90 -8.04
N ASP A 289 -10.30 -15.51 -9.21
CA ASP A 289 -9.90 -16.41 -10.30
C ASP A 289 -8.45 -16.91 -10.17
N VAL A 290 -7.70 -16.38 -9.22
CA VAL A 290 -6.37 -16.87 -8.87
C VAL A 290 -6.48 -18.29 -8.35
N GLY A 291 -5.48 -19.10 -8.69
CA GLY A 291 -5.53 -20.53 -8.48
C GLY A 291 -4.23 -21.18 -8.91
N ALA A 292 -3.99 -22.36 -8.39
CA ALA A 292 -2.72 -23.05 -8.48
C ALA A 292 -2.41 -23.51 -9.92
N VAL A 293 -1.21 -23.20 -10.37
CA VAL A 293 -0.61 -23.66 -11.62
C VAL A 293 0.63 -24.48 -11.28
N GLY A 294 0.77 -25.65 -11.88
CA GLY A 294 1.87 -26.58 -11.62
C GLY A 294 1.40 -27.96 -11.15
N ARG A 295 2.34 -28.84 -10.81
CA ARG A 295 2.06 -30.16 -10.22
C ARG A 295 3.06 -30.45 -9.11
N GLY A 296 2.60 -31.01 -7.99
CA GLY A 296 3.49 -31.35 -6.87
C GLY A 296 3.86 -30.12 -6.03
N PRO A 297 4.88 -30.19 -5.16
CA PRO A 297 5.11 -29.18 -4.12
C PRO A 297 5.35 -27.77 -4.68
N ASP A 298 5.69 -27.66 -5.96
CA ASP A 298 5.99 -26.42 -6.66
C ASP A 298 4.78 -25.95 -7.47
N PHE A 299 3.70 -25.55 -6.79
CA PHE A 299 2.60 -24.82 -7.42
C PHE A 299 2.70 -23.33 -7.09
N THR A 300 2.33 -22.50 -8.06
CA THR A 300 2.27 -21.05 -7.95
C THR A 300 0.85 -20.60 -8.19
N TYR A 301 0.36 -19.64 -7.40
CA TYR A 301 -0.94 -19.02 -7.61
C TYR A 301 -0.85 -17.92 -8.67
N LEU A 302 -1.48 -18.10 -9.82
CA LEU A 302 -1.49 -17.10 -10.90
C LEU A 302 -2.92 -16.70 -11.26
N CYS A 303 -3.13 -15.42 -11.57
CA CYS A 303 -4.38 -14.91 -12.15
C CYS A 303 -4.55 -15.38 -13.61
N PRO A 304 -5.76 -15.26 -14.18
CA PRO A 304 -6.02 -15.63 -15.57
C PRO A 304 -5.06 -15.01 -16.59
N ASP A 305 -4.70 -13.74 -16.40
CA ASP A 305 -3.82 -13.02 -17.33
C ASP A 305 -2.38 -13.53 -17.25
N CYS A 306 -1.88 -13.80 -16.03
CA CYS A 306 -0.52 -14.32 -15.82
C CYS A 306 -0.37 -15.81 -16.16
N ARG A 307 -1.46 -16.58 -16.21
CA ARG A 307 -1.42 -17.99 -16.62
C ARG A 307 -1.07 -18.19 -18.08
N GLY A 308 -1.31 -17.17 -18.91
CA GLY A 308 -1.34 -17.33 -20.35
C GLY A 308 -2.50 -18.22 -20.83
N PRO A 309 -2.75 -18.29 -22.14
CA PRO A 309 -3.80 -19.13 -22.68
C PRO A 309 -3.51 -20.61 -22.37
N PRO A 310 -4.52 -21.41 -21.99
CA PRO A 310 -4.34 -22.84 -21.77
C PRO A 310 -3.84 -23.50 -23.06
N GLY A 311 -2.59 -23.96 -23.06
CA GLY A 311 -1.94 -24.57 -24.23
C GLY A 311 -0.95 -23.67 -24.98
N GLY A 312 -0.53 -22.53 -24.41
CA GLY A 312 0.63 -21.80 -24.92
C GLY A 312 1.86 -22.71 -24.91
N ASP A 313 2.33 -23.06 -26.11
CA ASP A 313 3.46 -23.95 -26.35
C ASP A 313 4.62 -23.58 -25.44
N THR A 314 4.90 -24.43 -24.44
CA THR A 314 6.19 -24.35 -23.75
C THR A 314 7.23 -24.51 -24.86
N PRO A 315 8.08 -23.51 -25.13
CA PRO A 315 9.07 -23.64 -26.18
C PRO A 315 9.86 -24.90 -25.87
N ALA A 316 9.84 -25.85 -26.82
CA ALA A 316 10.52 -27.13 -26.66
C ALA A 316 11.95 -26.83 -26.19
N PRO A 317 12.47 -27.55 -25.17
CA PRO A 317 13.82 -27.33 -24.70
C PRO A 317 14.73 -27.36 -25.93
N THR A 318 15.35 -26.23 -26.26
CA THR A 318 16.30 -26.17 -27.35
C THR A 318 17.48 -27.01 -26.90
N ASP A 319 17.57 -28.22 -27.44
CA ASP A 319 18.71 -29.12 -27.31
C ASP A 319 19.98 -28.40 -27.81
N ASN A 320 20.59 -27.59 -26.95
CA ASN A 320 21.91 -26.99 -27.14
C ASN A 320 22.95 -27.89 -26.48
N GLU A 321 23.02 -29.14 -26.90
CA GLU A 321 24.17 -30.02 -26.68
C GLU A 321 24.50 -30.77 -27.97
N ALA A 322 25.23 -30.12 -28.87
CA ALA A 322 26.11 -30.83 -29.80
C ALA A 322 27.12 -29.87 -30.44
N GLY A 323 28.40 -30.12 -30.18
CA GLY A 323 29.45 -29.86 -31.18
C GLY A 323 30.57 -28.93 -30.71
N GLY A 324 31.62 -29.53 -30.14
CA GLY A 324 32.86 -28.83 -29.84
C GLY A 324 34.05 -29.75 -29.56
N ASN A 325 34.22 -30.83 -30.31
CA ASN A 325 35.48 -31.60 -30.37
C ASN A 325 36.40 -30.99 -31.45
N HIS A 326 37.59 -30.53 -31.05
CA HIS A 326 38.84 -30.52 -31.85
C HIS A 326 39.99 -30.31 -30.83
N ALA A 327 40.75 -31.35 -30.46
CA ALA A 327 41.86 -32.02 -31.16
C ALA A 327 43.19 -31.24 -31.13
N GLU A 328 44.15 -31.85 -30.41
CA GLU A 328 45.64 -31.78 -30.41
C GLU A 328 46.38 -30.47 -30.70
#